data_AF-A0A957V5W7-F1
#
_entry.id   AF-A0A957V5W7-F1
#
_cell.length_a   1.000
_cell.length_b   1.000
_cell.length_c   1.000
_cell.angle_alpha   90.00
_cell.angle_beta   90.00
_cell.angle_gamma   90.00
#
_symmetry.space_group_name_H-M   'P 1'
#
loop_
_entity.id
_entity.type
_entity.pdbx_description
1 polymer ?
#
loop_
_entity_poly.entity_id
_entity_poly.type
_entity_poly.pdbx_seq_one_letter_code
_entity_poly.pdbx_strand_id
1 'polypeptide(L)'
;LGFTFGALLLANKGVPYFPSIWRLLGAHIEFLLMGWTVQLAFGVAFWILPRWQTQRGDVRPAWAAFILLNSGIWLVVLAGWFNGSAWLLAAGRLLEAVAVLAFVSHVWPRVKPWVEDPA
;
A
#
# COMPACT_ATOMS: atom_id res chain seq x y z
N LEU A 1 13.30 -3.63 0.32
CA LEU A 1 12.83 -4.88 0.97
C LEU A 1 12.19 -5.83 -0.04
N GLY A 2 11.04 -5.50 -0.64
CA GLY A 2 10.34 -6.37 -1.61
C GLY A 2 11.25 -6.90 -2.74
N PHE A 3 11.94 -6.03 -3.48
CA PHE A 3 12.89 -6.44 -4.52
C PHE A 3 14.02 -7.32 -4.02
N THR A 4 14.61 -6.99 -2.86
CA THR A 4 15.70 -7.75 -2.24
C THR A 4 15.25 -9.17 -1.88
N PHE A 5 14.07 -9.33 -1.29
CA PHE A 5 13.49 -10.66 -1.01
C PHE A 5 13.21 -11.44 -2.29
N GLY A 6 12.72 -10.76 -3.34
CA GLY A 6 12.50 -11.37 -4.65
C GLY A 6 13.80 -11.89 -5.29
N ALA A 7 14.87 -11.08 -5.23
CA ALA A 7 16.18 -11.48 -5.72
C ALA A 7 16.72 -12.70 -4.96
N LEU A 8 16.59 -12.72 -3.62
CA LEU A 8 17.00 -13.85 -2.79
C LEU A 8 16.19 -15.13 -3.09
N LEU A 9 14.88 -15.01 -3.27
CA LEU A 9 14.00 -16.11 -3.65
C LEU A 9 14.37 -16.68 -5.03
N LEU A 10 14.64 -15.81 -6.00
CA LEU A 10 15.01 -16.23 -7.35
C LEU A 10 16.38 -16.92 -7.38
N ALA A 11 17.36 -16.38 -6.64
CA ALA A 11 18.66 -16.99 -6.50
C ALA A 11 18.57 -18.39 -5.82
N ASN A 12 17.74 -18.55 -4.78
CA ASN A 12 17.52 -19.84 -4.12
C ASN A 12 16.71 -20.81 -5.00
N LYS A 13 15.89 -20.31 -5.92
CA LYS A 13 15.21 -21.13 -6.92
C LYS A 13 16.17 -21.65 -7.99
N GLY A 14 17.18 -20.86 -8.37
CA GLY A 14 18.19 -21.25 -9.36
C GLY A 14 19.22 -22.23 -8.81
N VAL A 15 19.73 -21.97 -7.60
CA VAL A 15 20.61 -22.86 -6.85
C VAL A 15 20.04 -23.00 -5.44
N PRO A 16 19.39 -24.12 -5.09
CA PRO A 16 18.83 -24.28 -3.75
C PRO A 16 19.94 -24.36 -2.68
N TYR A 17 19.96 -23.39 -1.76
CA TYR A 17 20.88 -23.39 -0.62
C TYR A 17 20.16 -23.49 0.73
N PHE A 18 19.05 -22.77 0.95
CA PHE A 18 18.30 -22.83 2.20
C PHE A 18 16.78 -22.88 1.98
N PRO A 19 16.09 -23.96 2.39
CA PRO A 19 14.63 -24.10 2.21
C PRO A 19 13.82 -23.01 2.92
N SER A 20 14.32 -22.47 4.04
CA SER A 20 13.63 -21.44 4.83
C SER A 20 13.44 -20.10 4.11
N ILE A 21 14.21 -19.84 3.04
CA ILE A 21 14.09 -18.61 2.23
C ILE A 21 12.69 -18.48 1.62
N TRP A 22 12.02 -19.59 1.33
CA TRP A 22 10.65 -19.58 0.82
C TRP A 22 9.63 -18.93 1.77
N ARG A 23 9.95 -18.81 3.07
CA ARG A 23 9.13 -18.04 4.02
C ARG A 23 9.06 -16.55 3.67
N LEU A 24 10.04 -16.02 2.94
CA LEU A 24 10.05 -14.63 2.49
C LEU A 24 9.08 -14.36 1.34
N LEU A 25 8.49 -15.40 0.72
CA LEU A 25 7.59 -15.22 -0.42
C LEU A 25 6.40 -14.31 -0.11
N GLY A 26 5.72 -14.53 1.03
CA GLY A 26 4.63 -13.67 1.46
C GLY A 26 5.07 -12.23 1.66
N ALA A 27 6.20 -12.02 2.35
CA ALA A 27 6.75 -10.69 2.59
C ALA A 27 7.19 -9.99 1.29
N HIS A 28 7.76 -10.72 0.33
CA HIS A 28 8.12 -10.21 -0.98
C HIS A 28 6.90 -9.67 -1.73
N ILE A 29 5.83 -10.47 -1.80
CA ILE A 29 4.57 -10.09 -2.46
C ILE A 29 3.98 -8.85 -1.79
N GLU A 30 3.90 -8.85 -0.46
CA GLU A 30 3.30 -7.76 0.30
C GLU A 30 4.04 -6.43 0.12
N PHE A 31 5.36 -6.44 0.32
CA PHE A 31 6.17 -5.23 0.17
C PHE A 31 6.25 -4.72 -1.26
N LEU A 32 6.18 -5.60 -2.28
CA LEU A 32 6.18 -5.14 -3.67
C LEU A 32 4.81 -4.64 -4.11
N LEU A 33 3.75 -5.42 -3.92
CA LEU A 33 2.45 -5.07 -4.46
C LEU A 33 1.77 -4.00 -3.62
N MET A 34 1.57 -4.23 -2.32
CA MET A 34 0.91 -3.26 -1.45
C MET A 34 1.86 -2.14 -1.03
N GLY A 35 3.11 -2.49 -0.69
CA GLY A 35 4.11 -1.50 -0.29
C GLY A 35 4.51 -0.59 -1.44
N TRP A 36 5.17 -1.13 -2.45
CA TRP A 36 5.76 -0.32 -3.50
C TRP A 36 4.74 0.11 -4.57
N THR A 37 3.99 -0.82 -5.17
CA THR A 37 3.12 -0.51 -6.33
C THR A 37 1.93 0.36 -5.94
N VAL A 38 1.19 0.01 -4.88
CA VAL A 38 0.03 0.81 -4.44
C VAL A 38 0.45 2.18 -3.93
N GLN A 39 1.54 2.27 -3.17
CA GLN A 39 2.04 3.56 -2.69
C GLN A 39 2.57 4.45 -3.82
N LEU A 40 3.21 3.85 -4.84
CA LEU A 40 3.56 4.57 -6.07
C LEU A 40 2.29 5.08 -6.77
N ALA A 41 1.26 4.25 -6.90
CA ALA A 41 -0.02 4.66 -7.48
C ALA A 41 -0.66 5.83 -6.69
N PHE A 42 -0.64 5.78 -5.36
CA PHE A 42 -1.09 6.90 -4.51
C PHE A 42 -0.26 8.16 -4.74
N GLY A 43 1.07 8.03 -4.77
CA GLY A 43 1.96 9.16 -5.05
C GLY A 43 1.66 9.79 -6.41
N VAL A 44 1.62 8.97 -7.46
CA VAL A 44 1.31 9.43 -8.82
C VAL A 44 -0.06 10.10 -8.86
N ALA A 45 -1.11 9.47 -8.33
CA ALA A 45 -2.47 10.03 -8.29
C ALA A 45 -2.51 11.37 -7.55
N PHE A 46 -1.80 11.48 -6.42
CA PHE A 46 -1.74 12.73 -5.66
C PHE A 46 -1.18 13.89 -6.48
N TRP A 47 -0.20 13.64 -7.35
CA TRP A 47 0.47 14.66 -8.16
C TRP A 47 -0.16 14.90 -9.54
N ILE A 48 -0.64 13.85 -10.22
CA ILE A 48 -1.14 13.95 -11.61
C ILE A 48 -2.58 14.48 -11.68
N LEU A 49 -3.40 14.23 -10.66
CA LEU A 49 -4.78 14.70 -10.66
C LEU A 49 -4.84 16.23 -10.66
N PRO A 50 -5.85 16.83 -11.31
CA PRO A 50 -5.93 18.28 -11.46
C PRO A 50 -5.97 18.99 -10.09
N ARG A 51 -5.43 20.21 -10.10
CA ARG A 51 -5.43 21.14 -8.97
C ARG A 51 -6.51 22.18 -9.26
N TRP A 52 -7.64 22.11 -8.58
CA TRP A 52 -8.65 23.17 -8.69
C TRP A 52 -8.40 24.24 -7.65
N GLN A 53 -8.65 25.50 -8.03
CA GLN A 53 -8.53 26.65 -7.11
C GLN A 53 -7.17 26.75 -6.40
N THR A 54 -6.09 26.30 -7.06
CA THR A 54 -4.68 26.27 -6.58
C THR A 54 -4.38 25.39 -5.35
N GLN A 55 -5.38 24.76 -4.72
CA GLN A 55 -5.20 23.97 -3.49
C GLN A 55 -5.41 22.46 -3.74
N ARG A 56 -4.69 21.61 -3.00
CA ARG A 56 -4.85 20.15 -3.03
C ARG A 56 -5.99 19.65 -2.14
N GLY A 57 -6.82 20.56 -1.62
CA GLY A 57 -7.74 20.27 -0.51
C GLY A 57 -6.99 19.86 0.76
N ASP A 58 -7.69 19.22 1.68
CA ASP A 58 -7.11 18.70 2.91
C ASP A 58 -6.21 17.48 2.63
N VAL A 59 -4.94 17.56 3.04
CA VAL A 59 -3.91 16.51 2.84
C VAL A 59 -3.91 15.48 3.97
N ARG A 60 -4.60 15.75 5.10
CA ARG A 60 -4.73 14.81 6.23
C ARG A 60 -5.17 13.40 5.82
N PRO A 61 -6.22 13.20 4.98
CA PRO A 61 -6.62 11.86 4.54
C PRO A 61 -5.54 11.15 3.69
N ALA A 62 -4.76 11.88 2.90
CA ALA A 62 -3.64 11.30 2.14
C ALA A 62 -2.51 10.82 3.07
N TRP A 63 -2.19 11.58 4.12
CA TRP A 63 -1.25 11.14 5.15
C TRP A 63 -1.78 9.97 5.97
N ALA A 64 -3.07 9.98 6.32
CA ALA A 64 -3.71 8.87 7.01
C ALA A 64 -3.62 7.59 6.16
N ALA A 65 -3.92 7.66 4.86
CA ALA A 65 -3.77 6.54 3.94
C ALA A 65 -2.33 6.01 3.91
N PHE A 66 -1.33 6.91 3.87
CA PHE A 66 0.07 6.50 3.92
C PHE A 66 0.40 5.73 5.21
N ILE A 67 0.01 6.26 6.37
CA ILE A 67 0.30 5.62 7.68
C ILE A 67 -0.43 4.29 7.81
N LEU A 68 -1.72 4.26 7.45
CA LEU A 68 -2.55 3.05 7.52
C LEU A 68 -2.01 1.94 6.61
N LEU A 69 -1.63 2.28 5.37
CA LEU A 69 -1.10 1.30 4.41
C LEU A 69 0.20 0.67 4.92
N ASN A 70 1.17 1.50 5.35
CA ASN A 70 2.44 0.99 5.87
C ASN A 70 2.24 0.16 7.14
N SER A 71 1.34 0.58 8.04
CA SER A 71 1.05 -0.16 9.27
C SER A 71 0.39 -1.51 8.96
N GLY A 72 -0.54 -1.56 8.00
CA GLY A 72 -1.19 -2.78 7.55
C GLY A 72 -0.18 -3.79 6.97
N ILE A 73 0.70 -3.33 6.07
CA ILE A 73 1.76 -4.15 5.48
C ILE A 73 2.65 -4.77 6.55
N TRP A 74 3.11 -3.97 7.53
CA TRP A 74 3.93 -4.49 8.62
C TRP A 74 3.18 -5.53 9.45
N LEU A 75 1.91 -5.31 9.77
CA LEU A 75 1.10 -6.29 10.48
C LEU A 75 0.93 -7.59 9.70
N VAL A 76 0.64 -7.53 8.40
CA VAL A 76 0.50 -8.72 7.55
C VAL A 76 1.81 -9.50 7.46
N VAL A 77 2.93 -8.80 7.23
CA VAL A 77 4.25 -9.42 7.13
C VAL A 77 4.66 -10.07 8.45
N LEU A 78 4.51 -9.36 9.58
CA LEU A 78 4.88 -9.89 10.90
C LEU A 78 3.98 -11.06 11.29
N ALA A 79 2.67 -10.97 11.04
CA ALA A 79 1.75 -12.06 11.32
C ALA A 79 2.07 -13.29 10.46
N GLY A 80 2.38 -13.13 9.17
CA GLY A 80 2.80 -14.24 8.32
C GLY A 80 4.14 -14.85 8.74
N TRP A 81 5.09 -14.02 9.16
CA TRP A 81 6.44 -14.47 9.56
C TRP A 81 6.45 -15.24 10.87
N PHE A 82 5.74 -14.75 11.88
CA PHE A 82 5.67 -15.36 13.21
C PHE A 82 4.54 -16.38 13.37
N ASN A 83 3.84 -16.72 12.29
CA ASN A 83 2.65 -17.56 12.32
C ASN A 83 1.61 -17.03 13.34
N GLY A 84 1.42 -15.71 13.33
CA GLY A 84 0.51 -14.98 14.19
C GLY A 84 -0.96 -15.34 13.93
N SER A 85 -1.83 -14.86 14.81
CA SER A 85 -3.26 -15.19 14.74
C SER A 85 -3.92 -14.66 13.45
N ALA A 86 -4.95 -15.36 13.00
CA ALA A 86 -5.78 -14.92 11.87
C ALA A 86 -6.37 -13.51 12.10
N TRP A 87 -6.62 -13.14 13.35
CA TRP A 87 -7.06 -11.79 13.74
C TRP A 87 -6.02 -10.71 13.44
N LEU A 88 -4.73 -10.99 13.64
CA LEU A 88 -3.66 -10.04 13.35
C LEU A 88 -3.52 -9.82 11.84
N LEU A 89 -3.63 -10.90 11.06
CA LEU A 89 -3.69 -10.82 9.59
C LEU A 89 -4.91 -10.02 9.13
N ALA A 90 -6.10 -10.31 9.67
CA ALA A 90 -7.33 -9.60 9.34
C ALA A 90 -7.24 -8.11 9.68
N ALA A 91 -6.65 -7.76 10.83
CA ALA A 91 -6.41 -6.37 11.22
C ALA A 91 -5.48 -5.67 10.22
N GLY A 92 -4.37 -6.30 9.82
CA GLY A 92 -3.47 -5.74 8.80
C GLY A 92 -4.17 -5.47 7.46
N ARG A 93 -4.94 -6.45 6.97
CA ARG A 93 -5.74 -6.29 5.74
C ARG A 93 -6.81 -5.22 5.86
N LEU A 94 -7.44 -5.09 7.02
CA LEU A 94 -8.41 -4.03 7.29
C LEU A 94 -7.74 -2.65 7.23
N LEU A 95 -6.54 -2.48 7.78
CA LEU A 95 -5.80 -1.23 7.69
C LEU A 95 -5.45 -0.88 6.24
N GLU A 96 -5.01 -1.84 5.44
CA GLU A 96 -4.76 -1.65 4.00
C GLU A 96 -6.03 -1.20 3.27
N ALA A 97 -7.17 -1.84 3.53
CA ALA A 97 -8.45 -1.49 2.93
C ALA A 97 -8.90 -0.08 3.34
N VAL A 98 -8.80 0.26 4.63
CA VAL A 98 -9.15 1.60 5.13
C VAL A 98 -8.19 2.66 4.57
N ALA A 99 -6.92 2.33 4.34
CA ALA A 99 -5.98 3.23 3.68
C ALA A 99 -6.43 3.58 2.26
N VAL A 100 -6.87 2.58 1.48
CA VAL A 100 -7.42 2.81 0.13
C VAL A 100 -8.66 3.70 0.20
N LEU A 101 -9.59 3.42 1.11
CA LEU A 101 -10.80 4.25 1.28
C LEU A 101 -10.47 5.70 1.65
N ALA A 102 -9.52 5.90 2.57
CA ALA A 102 -9.04 7.22 2.97
C ALA A 102 -8.37 7.97 1.81
N PHE A 103 -7.61 7.26 0.97
CA PHE A 103 -7.01 7.87 -0.21
C PHE A 103 -8.06 8.23 -1.26
N VAL A 104 -8.99 7.31 -1.54
CA VAL A 104 -10.10 7.53 -2.48
C VAL A 104 -10.93 8.74 -2.05
N SER A 105 -11.28 8.89 -0.78
CA SER A 105 -12.04 10.06 -0.31
C SER A 105 -11.30 11.38 -0.52
N HIS A 106 -9.96 11.38 -0.44
CA HIS A 106 -9.13 12.55 -0.76
C HIS A 106 -9.11 12.88 -2.27
N VAL A 107 -8.97 11.87 -3.13
CA VAL A 107 -8.81 12.09 -4.59
C VAL A 107 -10.13 12.15 -5.36
N TRP A 108 -11.20 11.57 -4.84
CA TRP A 108 -12.50 11.49 -5.51
C TRP A 108 -13.09 12.84 -5.90
N PRO A 109 -13.02 13.89 -5.06
CA PRO A 109 -13.41 15.23 -5.47
C PRO A 109 -12.67 15.61 -6.75
N ARG A 110 -11.33 15.44 -6.79
CA ARG A 110 -10.40 15.82 -7.88
C ARG A 110 -10.62 15.12 -9.21
N VAL A 111 -11.46 14.08 -9.28
CA VAL A 111 -11.81 13.38 -10.52
C VAL A 111 -13.13 13.90 -11.10
N LYS A 112 -14.07 14.34 -10.26
CA LYS A 112 -15.38 14.83 -10.73
C LYS A 112 -15.26 16.26 -11.26
N PRO A 113 -15.66 16.56 -12.50
CA PRO A 113 -15.76 17.96 -12.93
C PRO A 113 -16.61 18.71 -11.90
N TRP A 114 -16.07 19.78 -11.32
CA TRP A 114 -16.87 20.72 -10.57
C TRP A 114 -17.85 21.33 -11.58
N VAL A 115 -19.15 21.01 -11.44
CA VAL A 115 -20.19 21.77 -12.13
C VAL A 115 -20.24 23.11 -11.40
N GLU A 116 -19.76 24.17 -12.02
CA GLU A 116 -20.03 25.52 -11.55
C GLU A 116 -21.55 25.70 -11.58
N ASP A 117 -22.19 25.90 -10.42
CA ASP A 117 -23.55 26.44 -10.41
C ASP A 117 -23.49 27.81 -11.10
N PRO A 118 -24.31 28.08 -12.13
CA PRO A 118 -24.34 29.38 -12.74
C PRO A 118 -24.76 30.40 -11.69
N ALA A 119 -23.87 31.37 -11.44
CA ALA A 119 -24.08 32.51 -10.56
C ALA A 119 -25.26 33.38 -10.99
#